data_AF-A0A359CJP8-F1
#
_entry.id   AF-A0A359CJP8-F1
#
_cell.length_a   1.000
_cell.length_b   1.000
_cell.length_c   1.000
_cell.angle_alpha   90.00
_cell.angle_beta   90.00
_cell.angle_gamma   90.00
#
_symmetry.space_group_name_H-M   'P 1'
#
loop_
_entity.id
_entity.type
_entity.pdbx_description
1 polymer ?
#
loop_
_entity_poly.entity_id
_entity_poly.type
_entity_poly.pdbx_seq_one_letter_code
_entity_poly.pdbx_strand_id
1 'polypeptide(L)'
;EAVIDLHQSEKNVPRESVKVPYGRVLEKSIGVMERELQEVDLEQLHMPKRYTCVKLLEGDKDVEQAIADLPKYAGIVSRRDKERSYIEKLLKEDPESAFTNARYGFIAGALKETLGARIHFSLTTTKLDAIFAHKYLGLPLFFLFLWITFEATFRLGQYPMDWIEWLVAQLGNLLRNGMADGPLKDLLVDGIIGGVGSVIVFLPNIIILYAFISFMEDSGYMARAAFIMDKLMHAIGLHGKSFIPMIMGFGCNVPAIMATRTIESRNSRMITMLIVP
;
A
#
# COMPACT_ATOMS: atom_id res chain seq x y z
N GLU A 1 -21.92 28.07 -8.69
CA GLU A 1 -22.65 29.11 -7.94
C GLU A 1 -23.79 28.54 -7.08
N ALA A 2 -24.66 27.66 -7.60
CA ALA A 2 -25.78 27.08 -6.83
C ALA A 2 -25.39 26.41 -5.49
N VAL A 3 -24.21 25.76 -5.40
CA VAL A 3 -23.72 25.14 -4.16
C VAL A 3 -23.29 26.17 -3.11
N ILE A 4 -22.82 27.34 -3.56
CA ILE A 4 -22.38 28.43 -2.67
C ILE A 4 -23.60 29.19 -2.13
N ASP A 5 -24.63 29.39 -2.96
CA ASP A 5 -25.92 29.99 -2.53
C ASP A 5 -26.68 29.10 -1.53
N LEU A 6 -26.62 27.78 -1.69
CA LEU A 6 -27.13 26.83 -0.70
C LEU A 6 -26.37 26.93 0.63
N HIS A 7 -25.04 27.09 0.57
CA HIS A 7 -24.21 27.22 1.77
C HIS A 7 -24.45 28.54 2.53
N GLN A 8 -24.82 29.62 1.85
CA GLN A 8 -25.10 30.92 2.47
C GLN A 8 -26.53 31.03 3.00
N SER A 9 -27.50 30.32 2.42
CA SER A 9 -28.90 30.34 2.85
C SER A 9 -29.20 29.50 4.10
N GLU A 10 -28.37 28.49 4.42
CA GLU A 10 -28.61 27.54 5.53
C GLU A 10 -27.94 27.91 6.87
N LYS A 11 -27.42 29.13 7.06
CA LYS A 11 -26.72 29.52 8.31
C LYS A 11 -27.56 29.43 9.59
N ASN A 12 -28.89 29.33 9.49
CA ASN A 12 -29.82 29.27 10.62
C ASN A 12 -30.64 27.96 10.71
N VAL A 13 -30.33 26.95 9.90
CA VAL A 13 -30.98 25.63 10.02
C VAL A 13 -30.12 24.76 10.93
N PRO A 14 -30.65 24.16 12.02
CA PRO A 14 -29.91 23.18 12.79
C PRO A 14 -29.46 22.08 11.84
N ARG A 15 -28.14 21.95 11.65
CA ARG A 15 -27.55 20.95 10.76
C ARG A 15 -27.95 19.57 11.25
N GLU A 16 -28.98 18.98 10.66
CA GLU A 16 -29.27 17.57 10.86
C GLU A 16 -28.06 16.78 10.34
N SER A 17 -27.32 16.16 11.25
CA SER A 17 -26.21 15.31 10.89
C SER A 17 -26.73 14.20 9.97
N VAL A 18 -26.23 14.13 8.74
CA VAL A 18 -26.61 13.10 7.78
C VAL A 18 -26.34 11.73 8.39
N LYS A 19 -27.41 10.95 8.60
CA LYS A 19 -27.30 9.60 9.16
C LYS A 19 -26.99 8.61 8.04
N VAL A 20 -25.73 8.19 7.94
CA VAL A 20 -25.34 7.10 7.06
C VAL A 20 -25.92 5.78 7.60
N PRO A 21 -26.69 5.02 6.80
CA PRO A 21 -27.20 3.72 7.19
C PRO A 21 -26.13 2.64 7.02
N TYR A 22 -25.86 1.87 8.08
CA TYR A 22 -24.83 0.82 8.09
C TYR A 22 -25.37 -0.61 7.85
N GLY A 23 -26.66 -0.73 7.52
CA GLY A 23 -27.33 -2.02 7.36
C GLY A 23 -27.77 -2.66 8.67
N ARG A 24 -28.61 -3.69 8.59
CA ARG A 24 -29.37 -4.21 9.75
C ARG A 24 -28.49 -4.70 10.90
N VAL A 25 -27.37 -5.34 10.60
CA VAL A 25 -26.47 -5.92 11.61
C VAL A 25 -25.77 -4.82 12.40
N LEU A 26 -25.11 -3.90 11.70
CA LEU A 26 -24.38 -2.80 12.32
C LEU A 26 -25.32 -1.83 13.03
N GLU A 27 -26.48 -1.49 12.45
CA GLU A 27 -27.48 -0.63 13.11
C GLU A 27 -28.03 -1.26 14.40
N LYS A 28 -28.19 -2.58 14.45
CA LYS A 28 -28.60 -3.27 15.68
C LYS A 28 -27.55 -3.09 16.77
N SER A 29 -26.27 -3.30 16.46
CA SER A 29 -25.18 -3.14 17.42
C SER A 29 -24.96 -1.67 17.81
N ILE A 30 -25.13 -0.72 16.88
CA ILE A 30 -25.15 0.72 17.20
C ILE A 30 -26.28 1.02 18.19
N GLY A 31 -27.50 0.58 17.93
CA GLY A 31 -28.65 0.84 18.79
C GLY A 31 -28.51 0.21 20.18
N VAL A 32 -27.81 -0.91 20.29
CA VAL A 32 -27.42 -1.49 21.57
C VAL A 32 -26.46 -0.58 22.33
N MET A 33 -25.40 -0.10 21.67
CA MET A 33 -24.43 0.81 22.29
C MET A 33 -25.08 2.14 22.67
N GLU A 34 -25.97 2.68 21.84
CA GLU A 34 -26.72 3.91 22.12
C GLU A 34 -27.54 3.81 23.41
N ARG A 35 -28.08 2.62 23.74
CA ARG A 35 -28.82 2.39 25.00
C ARG A 35 -27.89 2.40 26.22
N GLU A 36 -26.73 1.75 26.13
CA GLU A 36 -25.74 1.78 27.22
C GLU A 36 -25.21 3.20 27.47
N LEU A 37 -25.02 3.96 26.40
CA LEU A 37 -24.55 5.35 26.43
C LEU A 37 -25.67 6.36 26.73
N GLN A 38 -26.93 5.93 26.82
CA GLN A 38 -28.05 6.82 27.14
C GLN A 38 -27.99 7.30 28.60
N GLU A 39 -27.48 6.46 29.50
CA GLU A 39 -27.36 6.74 30.94
C GLU A 39 -26.12 7.54 31.31
N VAL A 40 -25.25 7.83 30.33
CA VAL A 40 -23.99 8.54 30.53
C VAL A 40 -24.09 9.93 29.92
N ASP A 41 -23.67 10.93 30.68
CA ASP A 41 -23.56 12.29 30.17
C ASP A 41 -22.35 12.39 29.23
N LEU A 42 -22.62 12.66 27.96
CA LEU A 42 -21.63 12.75 26.89
C LEU A 42 -21.36 14.21 26.50
N GLU A 43 -21.94 15.19 27.20
CA GLU A 43 -21.72 16.62 26.92
C GLU A 43 -20.23 17.00 26.98
N GLN A 44 -19.46 16.33 27.84
CA GLN A 44 -18.02 16.53 27.99
C GLN A 44 -17.21 16.15 26.73
N LEU A 45 -17.74 15.28 25.87
CA LEU A 45 -17.02 14.79 24.69
C LEU A 45 -17.17 15.69 23.46
N HIS A 46 -18.09 16.67 23.48
CA HIS A 46 -18.42 17.50 22.32
C HIS A 46 -18.68 16.71 21.01
N MET A 47 -19.07 15.44 21.11
CA MET A 47 -19.28 14.53 19.98
C MET A 47 -20.72 13.99 19.97
N PRO A 48 -21.34 13.80 18.79
CA PRO A 48 -22.65 13.17 18.70
C PRO A 48 -22.65 11.73 19.24
N LYS A 49 -23.67 11.36 20.02
CA LYS A 49 -23.76 10.02 20.65
C LYS A 49 -23.57 8.86 19.67
N ARG A 50 -24.23 8.95 18.49
CA ARG A 50 -24.13 7.95 17.43
C ARG A 50 -22.71 7.83 16.88
N TYR A 51 -21.97 8.95 16.76
CA TYR A 51 -20.58 8.94 16.30
C TYR A 51 -19.70 8.18 17.29
N THR A 52 -19.84 8.47 18.60
CA THR A 52 -19.12 7.76 19.66
C THR A 52 -19.41 6.26 19.63
N CYS A 53 -20.67 5.85 19.46
CA CYS A 53 -21.05 4.43 19.37
C CYS A 53 -20.37 3.73 18.19
N VAL A 54 -20.40 4.34 17.00
CA VAL A 54 -19.78 3.78 15.79
C VAL A 54 -18.27 3.66 16.00
N LYS A 55 -17.62 4.70 16.52
CA LYS A 55 -16.17 4.72 16.74
C LYS A 55 -15.70 3.70 17.78
N LEU A 56 -16.49 3.51 18.84
CA LEU A 56 -16.22 2.45 19.81
C LEU A 56 -16.33 1.06 19.18
N LEU A 57 -17.33 0.82 18.32
CA LEU A 57 -17.47 -0.46 17.62
C LEU A 57 -16.39 -0.69 16.55
N GLU A 58 -15.89 0.37 15.90
CA GLU A 58 -14.70 0.34 15.04
C GLU A 58 -13.42 0.01 15.84
N GLY A 59 -13.36 0.39 17.12
CA GLY A 59 -12.20 0.19 17.98
C GLY A 59 -11.22 1.37 17.98
N ASP A 60 -11.75 2.57 17.80
CA ASP A 60 -10.97 3.81 17.82
C ASP A 60 -10.39 4.08 19.22
N LYS A 61 -9.07 4.16 19.30
CA LYS A 61 -8.34 4.32 20.57
C LYS A 61 -8.51 5.70 21.18
N ASP A 62 -8.69 6.74 20.36
CA ASP A 62 -8.82 8.11 20.84
C ASP A 62 -10.18 8.28 21.53
N VAL A 63 -11.22 7.70 20.94
CA VAL A 63 -12.56 7.67 21.55
C VAL A 63 -12.58 6.79 22.79
N GLU A 64 -11.87 5.66 22.80
CA GLU A 64 -11.73 4.80 24.00
C GLU A 64 -11.04 5.53 25.16
N GLN A 65 -9.99 6.31 24.89
CA GLN A 65 -9.33 7.14 25.89
C GLN A 65 -10.24 8.26 26.39
N ALA A 66 -11.00 8.90 25.50
CA ALA A 66 -11.90 9.98 25.86
C ALA A 66 -13.04 9.52 26.80
N ILE A 67 -13.45 8.24 26.72
CA ILE A 67 -14.47 7.66 27.62
C ILE A 67 -13.87 7.01 28.88
N ALA A 68 -12.55 6.98 29.04
CA ALA A 68 -11.89 6.26 30.14
C ALA A 68 -12.27 6.82 31.52
N ASP A 69 -12.49 8.14 31.60
CA ASP A 69 -12.87 8.85 32.83
C ASP A 69 -14.38 8.79 33.10
N LEU A 70 -15.17 8.22 32.20
CA LEU A 70 -16.62 8.16 32.37
C LEU A 70 -17.05 7.09 33.38
N PRO A 71 -18.13 7.35 34.14
CA PRO A 71 -18.72 6.33 34.98
C PRO A 71 -19.20 5.15 34.12
N LYS A 72 -19.03 3.92 34.62
CA LYS A 72 -19.37 2.67 33.92
C LYS A 72 -18.50 2.32 32.70
N TYR A 73 -17.30 2.90 32.55
CA TYR A 73 -16.34 2.53 31.49
C TYR A 73 -16.20 1.00 31.28
N ALA A 74 -15.99 0.24 32.36
CA ALA A 74 -15.85 -1.22 32.28
C ALA A 74 -17.09 -1.93 31.66
N GLY A 75 -18.29 -1.43 31.93
CA GLY A 75 -19.54 -1.94 31.35
C GLY A 75 -19.64 -1.63 29.86
N ILE A 76 -19.31 -0.40 29.46
CA ILE A 76 -19.31 0.06 28.07
C ILE A 76 -18.33 -0.76 27.23
N VAL A 77 -17.10 -0.93 27.74
CA VAL A 77 -16.06 -1.72 27.07
C VAL A 77 -16.47 -3.19 26.95
N SER A 78 -17.02 -3.79 28.02
CA SER A 78 -17.50 -5.18 27.96
C SER A 78 -18.64 -5.36 26.95
N ARG A 79 -19.55 -4.38 26.86
CA ARG A 79 -20.63 -4.41 25.87
C ARG A 79 -20.08 -4.26 24.45
N ARG A 80 -19.20 -3.29 24.22
CA ARG A 80 -18.50 -3.08 22.95
C ARG A 80 -17.87 -4.38 22.46
N ASP A 81 -17.11 -5.07 23.30
CA ASP A 81 -16.40 -6.29 22.91
C ASP A 81 -17.35 -7.43 22.53
N LYS A 82 -18.48 -7.55 23.24
CA LYS A 82 -19.54 -8.50 22.88
C LYS A 82 -20.16 -8.20 21.52
N GLU A 83 -20.47 -6.92 21.26
CA GLU A 83 -21.06 -6.51 19.99
C GLU A 83 -20.07 -6.62 18.82
N ARG A 84 -18.78 -6.30 19.04
CA ARG A 84 -17.71 -6.52 18.06
C ARG A 84 -17.59 -7.99 17.69
N SER A 85 -17.57 -8.89 18.69
CA SER A 85 -17.56 -10.34 18.44
C SER A 85 -18.83 -10.83 17.74
N TYR A 86 -19.99 -10.22 18.01
CA TYR A 86 -21.24 -10.54 17.33
C TYR A 86 -21.20 -10.14 15.85
N ILE A 87 -20.70 -8.94 15.53
CA ILE A 87 -20.51 -8.46 14.16
C ILE A 87 -19.57 -9.41 13.41
N GLU A 88 -18.43 -9.75 14.00
CA GLU A 88 -17.42 -10.62 13.41
C GLU A 88 -17.95 -12.01 13.08
N LYS A 89 -18.72 -12.61 13.99
CA LYS A 89 -19.35 -13.93 13.76
C LYS A 89 -20.39 -13.92 12.65
N LEU A 90 -21.18 -12.86 12.56
CA LEU A 90 -22.31 -12.80 11.64
C LEU A 90 -21.89 -12.38 10.22
N LEU A 91 -20.98 -11.40 10.11
CA LEU A 91 -20.49 -10.89 8.83
C LEU A 91 -19.23 -11.61 8.33
N LYS A 92 -18.55 -12.37 9.20
CA LYS A 92 -17.27 -13.05 8.90
C LYS A 92 -16.16 -12.10 8.44
N GLU A 93 -16.21 -10.86 8.91
CA GLU A 93 -15.24 -9.79 8.67
C GLU A 93 -15.03 -9.03 9.98
N ASP A 94 -13.88 -8.39 10.14
CA ASP A 94 -13.64 -7.57 11.34
C ASP A 94 -14.58 -6.34 11.35
N PRO A 95 -14.95 -5.82 12.54
CA PRO A 95 -15.90 -4.72 12.64
C PRO A 95 -15.46 -3.45 11.90
N GLU A 96 -14.17 -3.14 11.86
CA GLU A 96 -13.65 -1.94 11.19
C GLU A 96 -13.85 -2.02 9.68
N SER A 97 -13.51 -3.17 9.08
CA SER A 97 -13.80 -3.48 7.68
C SER A 97 -15.30 -3.45 7.40
N ALA A 98 -16.14 -3.97 8.29
CA ALA A 98 -17.60 -3.95 8.12
C ALA A 98 -18.16 -2.53 8.02
N PHE A 99 -17.75 -1.64 8.93
CA PHE A 99 -18.16 -0.22 8.88
C PHE A 99 -17.63 0.48 7.63
N THR A 100 -16.39 0.19 7.24
CA THR A 100 -15.76 0.75 6.04
C THR A 100 -16.51 0.32 4.77
N ASN A 101 -16.80 -0.98 4.64
CA ASN A 101 -17.56 -1.55 3.54
C ASN A 101 -18.96 -0.95 3.43
N ALA A 102 -19.65 -0.74 4.56
CA ALA A 102 -20.95 -0.09 4.58
C ALA A 102 -20.89 1.38 4.12
N ARG A 103 -19.87 2.15 4.52
CA ARG A 103 -19.68 3.53 4.03
C ARG A 103 -19.43 3.58 2.53
N TYR A 104 -18.52 2.75 2.03
CA TYR A 104 -18.24 2.67 0.60
C TYR A 104 -19.46 2.18 -0.19
N GLY A 105 -20.24 1.24 0.37
CA GLY A 105 -21.49 0.80 -0.23
C GLY A 105 -22.52 1.92 -0.36
N PHE A 106 -22.68 2.75 0.68
CA PHE A 106 -23.54 3.94 0.63
C PHE A 106 -23.07 4.95 -0.42
N ILE A 107 -21.77 5.27 -0.45
CA ILE A 107 -21.18 6.17 -1.44
C ILE A 107 -21.36 5.65 -2.86
N ALA A 108 -21.09 4.36 -3.10
CA ALA A 108 -21.27 3.73 -4.41
C ALA A 108 -22.73 3.78 -4.87
N GLY A 109 -23.68 3.56 -3.96
CA GLY A 109 -25.12 3.72 -4.23
C GLY A 109 -25.49 5.16 -4.58
N ALA A 110 -25.04 6.12 -3.77
CA ALA A 110 -25.29 7.55 -4.00
C ALA A 110 -24.68 8.03 -5.32
N LEU A 111 -23.46 7.60 -5.66
CA LEU A 111 -22.82 7.89 -6.93
C LEU A 111 -23.60 7.28 -8.10
N LYS A 112 -24.10 6.05 -7.98
CA LYS A 112 -24.89 5.41 -9.04
C LYS A 112 -26.17 6.19 -9.37
N GLU A 113 -26.82 6.76 -8.36
CA GLU A 113 -28.06 7.54 -8.53
C GLU A 113 -27.80 8.98 -9.00
N THR A 114 -26.69 9.59 -8.59
CA THR A 114 -26.40 11.01 -8.87
C THR A 114 -25.52 11.24 -10.10
N LEU A 115 -24.71 10.25 -10.48
CA LEU A 115 -23.82 10.34 -11.63
C LEU A 115 -24.57 10.02 -12.92
N GLY A 116 -25.31 11.02 -13.44
CA GLY A 116 -26.05 10.92 -14.70
C GLY A 116 -25.18 10.89 -15.96
N ALA A 117 -23.90 11.26 -15.85
CA ALA A 117 -22.97 11.14 -16.96
C ALA A 117 -22.39 9.71 -16.96
N ARG A 118 -22.64 8.95 -18.04
CA ARG A 118 -21.79 7.82 -18.40
C ARG A 118 -20.37 8.36 -18.50
N ILE A 119 -19.58 8.26 -17.43
CA ILE A 119 -18.14 8.34 -17.54
C ILE A 119 -17.80 7.20 -18.49
N HIS A 120 -17.47 7.53 -19.73
CA HIS A 120 -16.90 6.61 -20.69
C HIS A 120 -15.53 6.19 -20.14
N PHE A 121 -15.53 5.34 -19.10
CA PHE A 121 -14.37 4.52 -18.80
C PHE A 121 -14.20 3.67 -20.04
N SER A 122 -13.10 3.91 -20.76
CA SER A 122 -12.83 3.24 -22.03
C SER A 122 -13.01 1.73 -21.85
N LEU A 123 -13.95 1.14 -22.60
CA LEU A 123 -14.26 -0.29 -22.54
C LEU A 123 -13.04 -1.18 -22.84
N THR A 124 -11.97 -0.63 -23.42
CA THR A 124 -10.67 -1.29 -23.58
C THR A 124 -9.91 -1.45 -22.26
N THR A 125 -9.98 -0.47 -21.35
CA THR A 125 -9.36 -0.54 -20.02
C THR A 125 -10.04 -1.63 -19.19
N THR A 126 -11.37 -1.69 -19.20
CA THR A 126 -12.14 -2.70 -18.42
C THR A 126 -11.91 -4.14 -18.88
N LYS A 127 -11.66 -4.39 -20.17
CA LYS A 127 -11.35 -5.74 -20.68
C LYS A 127 -9.94 -6.19 -20.32
N LEU A 128 -8.97 -5.30 -20.42
CA LEU A 128 -7.61 -5.55 -19.93
C LEU A 128 -7.62 -5.74 -18.42
N ASP A 129 -8.36 -4.91 -17.68
CA ASP A 129 -8.54 -5.04 -16.23
C ASP A 129 -9.16 -6.38 -15.85
N ALA A 130 -10.15 -6.89 -16.60
CA ALA A 130 -10.75 -8.19 -16.33
C ALA A 130 -9.77 -9.36 -16.53
N ILE A 131 -8.84 -9.26 -17.49
CA ILE A 131 -7.80 -10.27 -17.73
C ILE A 131 -6.71 -10.17 -16.66
N PHE A 132 -6.23 -8.95 -16.38
CA PHE A 132 -5.19 -8.71 -15.38
C PHE A 132 -5.66 -8.99 -13.95
N ALA A 133 -6.91 -8.69 -13.60
CA ALA A 133 -7.48 -8.93 -12.27
C ALA A 133 -8.12 -10.32 -12.10
N HIS A 134 -8.06 -11.18 -13.12
CA HIS A 134 -8.62 -12.53 -13.00
C HIS A 134 -7.79 -13.36 -12.00
N LYS A 135 -8.46 -13.92 -10.99
CA LYS A 135 -7.85 -14.66 -9.86
C LYS A 135 -6.79 -15.69 -10.26
N TYR A 136 -6.95 -16.32 -11.43
CA TYR A 136 -6.04 -17.38 -11.91
C TYR A 136 -5.10 -16.96 -13.05
N LEU A 137 -5.44 -15.91 -13.81
CA LEU A 137 -4.63 -15.45 -14.95
C LEU A 137 -3.74 -14.26 -14.61
N GLY A 138 -4.11 -13.46 -13.60
CA GLY A 138 -3.33 -12.30 -13.15
C GLY A 138 -1.96 -12.69 -12.60
N LEU A 139 -1.86 -13.79 -11.85
CA LEU A 139 -0.60 -14.22 -11.24
C LEU A 139 0.41 -14.77 -12.26
N PRO A 140 0.07 -15.70 -13.18
CA PRO A 140 1.00 -16.12 -14.24
C PRO A 140 1.42 -14.96 -15.14
N LEU A 141 0.50 -14.05 -15.45
CA LEU A 141 0.77 -12.89 -16.28
C LEU A 141 1.74 -11.93 -15.57
N PHE A 142 1.61 -11.75 -14.25
CA PHE A 142 2.57 -11.02 -13.43
C PHE A 142 3.98 -11.59 -13.50
N PHE A 143 4.13 -12.89 -13.29
CA PHE A 143 5.44 -13.54 -13.43
C PHE A 143 5.99 -13.47 -14.86
N LEU A 144 5.13 -13.53 -15.88
CA LEU A 144 5.54 -13.37 -17.27
C LEU A 144 6.07 -11.96 -17.55
N PHE A 145 5.37 -10.92 -17.07
CA PHE A 145 5.84 -9.54 -17.21
C PHE A 145 7.16 -9.31 -16.49
N LEU A 146 7.27 -9.82 -15.26
CA LEU A 146 8.48 -9.77 -14.45
C LEU A 146 9.64 -10.50 -15.16
N TRP A 147 9.39 -11.67 -15.73
CA TRP A 147 10.37 -12.38 -16.57
C TRP A 147 10.83 -11.53 -17.75
N ILE A 148 9.90 -10.96 -18.51
CA ILE A 148 10.20 -10.16 -19.70
C ILE A 148 11.05 -8.94 -19.33
N THR A 149 10.70 -8.22 -18.26
CA THR A 149 11.49 -7.07 -17.83
C THR A 149 12.87 -7.48 -17.35
N PHE A 150 13.03 -8.61 -16.67
CA PHE A 150 14.34 -9.13 -16.29
C PHE A 150 15.20 -9.53 -17.48
N GLU A 151 14.65 -10.38 -18.35
CA GLU A 151 15.32 -10.83 -19.56
C GLU A 151 15.74 -9.63 -20.42
N ALA A 152 14.84 -8.66 -20.61
CA ALA A 152 15.15 -7.46 -21.36
C ALA A 152 16.23 -6.62 -20.66
N THR A 153 16.16 -6.45 -19.33
CA THR A 153 17.14 -5.66 -18.57
C THR A 153 18.54 -6.25 -18.65
N PHE A 154 18.69 -7.56 -18.42
CA PHE A 154 20.00 -8.21 -18.47
C PHE A 154 20.54 -8.29 -19.90
N ARG A 155 19.69 -8.64 -20.87
CA ARG A 155 20.12 -8.76 -22.26
C ARG A 155 20.48 -7.42 -22.89
N LEU A 156 19.70 -6.37 -22.64
CA LEU A 156 20.01 -5.02 -23.11
C LEU A 156 21.15 -4.39 -22.31
N GLY A 157 21.25 -4.72 -21.02
CA GLY A 157 22.27 -4.23 -20.11
C GLY A 157 23.66 -4.84 -20.33
N GLN A 158 23.75 -6.05 -20.86
CA GLN A 158 25.03 -6.67 -21.21
C GLN A 158 25.84 -5.84 -22.24
N TYR A 159 25.19 -5.27 -23.26
CA TYR A 159 25.88 -4.46 -24.25
C TYR A 159 26.64 -3.26 -23.65
N PRO A 160 26.03 -2.37 -22.85
CA PRO A 160 26.75 -1.28 -22.19
C PRO A 160 27.68 -1.76 -21.08
N MET A 161 27.38 -2.88 -20.40
CA MET A 161 28.31 -3.50 -19.44
C MET A 161 29.65 -3.82 -20.11
N ASP A 162 29.61 -4.58 -21.20
CA ASP A 162 30.82 -5.02 -21.93
C ASP A 162 31.63 -3.82 -22.44
N TRP A 163 30.95 -2.76 -22.88
CA TRP A 163 31.62 -1.53 -23.33
C TRP A 163 32.34 -0.81 -22.19
N ILE A 164 31.70 -0.72 -21.02
CA ILE A 164 32.30 -0.10 -19.84
C ILE A 164 33.47 -0.96 -19.33
N GLU A 165 33.31 -2.28 -19.27
CA GLU A 165 34.39 -3.20 -18.89
C GLU A 165 35.59 -3.05 -19.81
N TRP A 166 35.36 -3.01 -21.13
CA TRP A 166 36.42 -2.79 -22.11
C TRP A 166 37.11 -1.45 -21.90
N LEU A 167 36.35 -0.37 -21.67
CA LEU A 167 36.90 0.97 -21.45
C LEU A 167 37.75 1.03 -20.17
N VAL A 168 37.24 0.46 -19.07
CA VAL A 168 37.97 0.35 -17.79
C VAL A 168 39.25 -0.46 -17.96
N ALA A 169 39.20 -1.57 -18.69
CA ALA A 169 40.37 -2.39 -18.98
C ALA A 169 41.41 -1.64 -19.83
N GLN A 170 40.97 -0.89 -20.84
CA GLN A 170 41.87 -0.05 -21.64
C GLN A 170 42.54 1.05 -20.80
N LEU A 171 41.77 1.75 -19.95
CA LEU A 171 42.33 2.75 -19.04
C LEU A 171 43.35 2.14 -18.06
N GLY A 172 43.03 0.98 -17.49
CA GLY A 172 43.94 0.24 -16.61
C GLY A 172 45.24 -0.14 -17.32
N ASN A 173 45.17 -0.66 -18.55
CA ASN A 173 46.34 -1.02 -19.34
C ASN A 173 47.18 0.19 -19.77
N LEU A 174 46.53 1.32 -20.09
CA LEU A 174 47.22 2.55 -20.48
C LEU A 174 48.04 3.13 -19.33
N LEU A 175 47.47 3.11 -18.12
CA LEU A 175 48.16 3.51 -16.89
C LEU A 175 49.26 2.52 -16.50
N ARG A 176 49.06 1.21 -16.73
CA ARG A 176 50.11 0.20 -16.50
C ARG A 176 51.32 0.38 -17.40
N ASN A 177 51.11 0.79 -18.65
CA ASN A 177 52.17 1.00 -19.63
C ASN A 177 52.90 2.34 -19.45
N GLY A 178 52.26 3.34 -18.83
CA GLY A 178 52.82 4.66 -18.59
C GLY A 178 53.56 4.83 -17.25
N MET A 179 53.49 3.87 -16.34
CA MET A 179 54.08 3.95 -14.99
C MET A 179 55.04 2.79 -14.69
N ALA A 180 56.14 3.13 -14.01
CA ALA A 180 57.09 2.16 -13.45
C ALA A 180 56.41 1.28 -12.39
N ASP A 181 56.89 0.04 -12.26
CA ASP A 181 56.34 -0.93 -11.30
C ASP A 181 56.56 -0.45 -9.86
N GLY A 182 55.48 -0.49 -9.06
CA GLY A 182 55.53 -0.12 -7.66
C GLY A 182 54.15 -0.12 -6.97
N PRO A 183 54.10 0.01 -5.63
CA PRO A 183 52.86 -0.10 -4.86
C PRO A 183 51.78 0.93 -5.24
N LEU A 184 52.19 2.09 -5.76
CA LEU A 184 51.28 3.14 -6.21
C LEU A 184 50.52 2.73 -7.49
N LYS A 185 51.17 1.96 -8.38
CA LYS A 185 50.59 1.44 -9.62
C LYS A 185 49.50 0.42 -9.31
N ASP A 186 49.78 -0.51 -8.40
CA ASP A 186 48.81 -1.53 -7.98
C ASP A 186 47.60 -0.89 -7.27
N LEU A 187 47.83 0.12 -6.43
CA LEU A 187 46.74 0.86 -5.76
C LEU A 187 45.85 1.61 -6.77
N LEU A 188 46.42 2.26 -7.77
CA LEU A 188 45.67 3.02 -8.76
C LEU A 188 44.93 2.12 -9.75
N VAL A 189 45.59 1.10 -10.28
CA VAL A 189 45.04 0.25 -11.33
C VAL A 189 44.13 -0.82 -10.76
N ASP A 190 44.62 -1.62 -9.81
CA ASP A 190 43.84 -2.73 -9.25
C ASP A 190 42.92 -2.27 -8.12
N GLY A 191 43.34 -1.28 -7.31
CA GLY A 191 42.54 -0.72 -6.23
C GLY A 191 41.43 0.22 -6.74
N ILE A 192 41.81 1.37 -7.31
CA ILE A 192 40.83 2.41 -7.68
C ILE A 192 40.12 2.07 -8.99
N ILE A 193 40.85 1.79 -10.07
CA ILE A 193 40.24 1.57 -11.38
C ILE A 193 39.48 0.24 -11.43
N GLY A 194 40.06 -0.84 -10.90
CA GLY A 194 39.37 -2.12 -10.75
C GLY A 194 38.17 -2.02 -9.81
N GLY A 195 38.34 -1.39 -8.63
CA GLY A 195 37.27 -1.22 -7.65
C GLY A 195 36.11 -0.37 -8.17
N VAL A 196 36.38 0.87 -8.60
CA VAL A 196 35.36 1.79 -9.10
C VAL A 196 34.78 1.29 -10.43
N GLY A 197 35.62 0.71 -11.29
CA GLY A 197 35.19 0.11 -12.55
C GLY A 197 34.15 -0.98 -12.33
N SER A 198 34.35 -1.88 -11.36
CA SER A 198 33.38 -2.92 -11.06
C SER A 198 32.01 -2.38 -10.64
N VAL A 199 31.95 -1.27 -9.90
CA VAL A 199 30.68 -0.62 -9.51
C VAL A 199 30.02 0.07 -10.70
N ILE A 200 30.79 0.78 -11.54
CA ILE A 200 30.26 1.51 -12.70
C ILE A 200 29.69 0.55 -13.74
N VAL A 201 30.28 -0.64 -13.89
CA VAL A 201 29.77 -1.67 -14.81
C VAL A 201 28.34 -2.09 -14.46
N PHE A 202 27.92 -2.07 -13.18
CA PHE A 202 26.53 -2.40 -12.82
C PHE A 202 25.51 -1.28 -13.07
N LEU A 203 25.96 -0.04 -13.28
CA LEU A 203 25.08 1.12 -13.41
C LEU A 203 24.11 1.04 -14.61
N PRO A 204 24.51 0.60 -15.81
CA PRO A 204 23.59 0.50 -16.95
C PRO A 204 22.38 -0.40 -16.67
N ASN A 205 22.59 -1.56 -16.04
CA ASN A 205 21.49 -2.48 -15.71
C ASN A 205 20.52 -1.83 -14.73
N ILE A 206 21.03 -1.09 -13.73
CA ILE A 206 20.18 -0.36 -12.78
C ILE A 206 19.34 0.68 -13.52
N ILE A 207 19.93 1.47 -14.42
CA ILE A 207 19.20 2.49 -15.19
C ILE A 207 18.11 1.85 -16.04
N ILE A 208 18.41 0.76 -16.74
CA ILE A 208 17.44 0.05 -17.59
C ILE A 208 16.31 -0.54 -16.73
N LEU A 209 16.65 -1.16 -15.58
CA LEU A 209 15.67 -1.71 -14.65
C LEU A 209 14.71 -0.61 -14.15
N TYR A 210 15.25 0.54 -13.71
CA TYR A 210 14.44 1.67 -13.26
C TYR A 210 13.59 2.27 -14.38
N ALA A 211 14.08 2.29 -15.63
CA ALA A 211 13.28 2.72 -16.77
C ALA A 211 12.08 1.78 -17.01
N PHE A 212 12.27 0.47 -16.92
CA PHE A 212 11.17 -0.49 -16.99
C PHE A 212 10.19 -0.36 -15.82
N ILE A 213 10.68 -0.17 -14.60
CA ILE A 213 9.84 0.06 -13.42
C ILE A 213 9.00 1.33 -13.60
N SER A 214 9.62 2.44 -14.03
CA SER A 214 8.90 3.70 -14.31
C SER A 214 7.82 3.49 -15.37
N PHE A 215 8.12 2.76 -16.45
CA PHE A 215 7.12 2.42 -17.47
C PHE A 215 5.97 1.55 -16.91
N MET A 216 6.27 0.60 -16.03
CA MET A 216 5.26 -0.22 -15.35
C MET A 216 4.40 0.58 -14.35
N GLU A 217 4.98 1.60 -13.74
CA GLU A 217 4.28 2.54 -12.86
C GLU A 217 3.34 3.45 -13.67
N ASP A 218 3.85 4.08 -14.74
CA ASP A 218 3.10 4.97 -15.62
C ASP A 218 1.95 4.25 -16.37
N SER A 219 2.14 2.98 -16.72
CA SER A 219 1.08 2.15 -17.31
C SER A 219 -0.01 1.71 -16.32
N GLY A 220 0.16 2.01 -15.02
CA GLY A 220 -0.76 1.60 -13.96
C GLY A 220 -0.76 0.10 -13.67
N TYR A 221 0.16 -0.66 -14.31
CA TYR A 221 0.31 -2.10 -14.07
C TYR A 221 0.77 -2.39 -12.65
N MET A 222 1.67 -1.55 -12.11
CA MET A 222 2.17 -1.68 -10.75
C MET A 222 1.06 -1.62 -9.69
N ALA A 223 0.08 -0.72 -9.86
CA ALA A 223 -1.09 -0.64 -8.96
C ALA A 223 -1.95 -1.91 -9.00
N ARG A 224 -2.09 -2.53 -10.18
CA ARG A 224 -2.88 -3.76 -10.35
C ARG A 224 -2.13 -4.99 -9.83
N ALA A 225 -0.83 -5.08 -10.10
CA ALA A 225 0.05 -6.11 -9.58
C ALA A 225 0.09 -6.11 -8.04
N ALA A 226 0.16 -4.92 -7.43
CA ALA A 226 0.09 -4.75 -5.99
C ALA A 226 -1.21 -5.31 -5.41
N PHE A 227 -2.36 -5.06 -6.04
CA PHE A 227 -3.64 -5.59 -5.59
C PHE A 227 -3.74 -7.13 -5.66
N ILE A 228 -3.22 -7.73 -6.74
CA ILE A 228 -3.20 -9.19 -6.90
C ILE A 228 -2.32 -9.84 -5.83
N MET A 229 -1.17 -9.24 -5.54
CA MET A 229 -0.19 -9.78 -4.61
C MET A 229 -0.55 -9.51 -3.16
N ASP A 230 -1.29 -8.44 -2.85
CA ASP A 230 -1.82 -8.18 -1.51
C ASP A 230 -2.69 -9.35 -1.01
N LYS A 231 -3.49 -9.95 -1.89
CA LYS A 231 -4.29 -11.15 -1.58
C LYS A 231 -3.43 -12.38 -1.25
N LEU A 232 -2.31 -12.58 -1.94
CA LEU A 232 -1.37 -13.68 -1.68
C LEU A 232 -0.61 -13.44 -0.37
N MET A 233 -0.17 -12.20 -0.12
CA MET A 233 0.57 -11.86 1.09
C MET A 233 -0.30 -11.94 2.35
N HIS A 234 -1.57 -11.52 2.27
CA HIS A 234 -2.54 -11.75 3.34
C HIS A 234 -2.77 -13.25 3.61
N ALA A 235 -2.77 -14.09 2.57
CA ALA A 235 -2.89 -15.54 2.73
C ALA A 235 -1.67 -16.18 3.43
N ILE A 236 -0.49 -15.55 3.33
CA ILE A 236 0.76 -15.98 3.97
C ILE A 236 0.96 -15.28 5.34
N GLY A 237 0.06 -14.38 5.73
CA GLY A 237 0.13 -13.64 7.00
C GLY A 237 1.13 -12.48 7.01
N LEU A 238 1.57 -12.03 5.84
CA LEU A 238 2.48 -10.89 5.68
C LEU A 238 1.70 -9.62 5.28
N HIS A 239 2.08 -8.49 5.86
CA HIS A 239 1.51 -7.18 5.51
C HIS A 239 1.88 -6.83 4.06
N GLY A 240 0.91 -6.38 3.25
CA GLY A 240 1.11 -5.97 1.84
C GLY A 240 2.24 -4.94 1.60
N LYS A 241 2.69 -4.23 2.63
CA LYS A 241 3.88 -3.36 2.62
C LYS A 241 5.20 -4.11 2.32
N SER A 242 5.23 -5.44 2.49
CA SER A 242 6.41 -6.28 2.25
C SER A 242 6.54 -6.72 0.79
N PHE A 243 5.53 -6.42 -0.04
CA PHE A 243 5.50 -6.80 -1.45
C PHE A 243 6.53 -6.04 -2.29
N ILE A 244 6.55 -4.72 -2.14
CA ILE A 244 7.39 -3.82 -2.94
C ILE A 244 8.88 -4.19 -2.81
N PRO A 245 9.43 -4.42 -1.59
CA PRO A 245 10.80 -4.89 -1.45
C PRO A 245 11.05 -6.27 -2.07
N MET A 246 10.09 -7.19 -1.99
CA MET A 246 10.27 -8.56 -2.47
C MET A 246 10.34 -8.63 -4.01
N ILE A 247 9.53 -7.85 -4.73
CA ILE A 247 9.65 -7.71 -6.19
C ILE A 247 10.98 -7.07 -6.56
N MET A 248 11.33 -6.00 -5.85
CA MET A 248 12.58 -5.28 -6.07
C MET A 248 13.78 -6.19 -5.81
N GLY A 249 13.62 -7.24 -4.98
CA GLY A 249 14.59 -8.31 -4.70
C GLY A 249 14.96 -9.16 -5.91
N PHE A 250 13.96 -9.66 -6.64
CA PHE A 250 14.19 -10.31 -7.94
C PHE A 250 14.96 -9.41 -8.92
N GLY A 251 14.81 -8.09 -8.73
CA GLY A 251 15.53 -6.99 -9.34
C GLY A 251 17.02 -6.97 -9.08
N CYS A 252 17.28 -6.38 -7.93
CA CYS A 252 18.59 -6.15 -7.37
C CYS A 252 18.39 -6.15 -5.87
N ASN A 253 19.11 -7.03 -5.18
CA ASN A 253 18.95 -7.20 -3.74
C ASN A 253 19.34 -5.96 -2.92
N VAL A 254 20.19 -5.08 -3.47
CA VAL A 254 20.61 -3.87 -2.78
C VAL A 254 19.44 -2.89 -2.54
N PRO A 255 18.71 -2.39 -3.57
CA PRO A 255 17.56 -1.53 -3.35
C PRO A 255 16.40 -2.26 -2.67
N ALA A 256 16.24 -3.57 -2.88
CA ALA A 256 15.23 -4.38 -2.20
C ALA A 256 15.40 -4.37 -0.68
N ILE A 257 16.62 -4.67 -0.22
CA ILE A 257 16.95 -4.64 1.20
C ILE A 257 16.80 -3.23 1.75
N MET A 258 17.26 -2.19 1.02
CA MET A 258 17.07 -0.81 1.44
C MET A 258 15.59 -0.41 1.55
N ALA A 259 14.73 -0.92 0.67
CA ALA A 259 13.30 -0.64 0.66
C ALA A 259 12.58 -1.25 1.88
N THR A 260 13.09 -2.33 2.48
CA THR A 260 12.50 -2.93 3.69
C THR A 260 12.43 -1.98 4.88
N ARG A 261 13.22 -0.89 4.89
CA ARG A 261 13.19 0.13 5.96
C ARG A 261 11.82 0.81 6.13
N THR A 262 10.98 0.80 5.09
CA THR A 262 9.62 1.37 5.13
C THR A 262 8.62 0.48 5.91
N ILE A 263 8.99 -0.76 6.23
CA ILE A 263 8.17 -1.68 7.02
C ILE A 263 8.32 -1.32 8.51
N GLU A 264 7.23 -0.84 9.13
CA GLU A 264 7.20 -0.39 10.54
C GLU A 264 7.51 -1.53 11.53
N SER A 265 7.01 -2.74 11.29
CA SER A 265 7.19 -3.86 12.20
C SER A 265 8.56 -4.53 12.01
N ARG A 266 9.32 -4.64 13.11
CA ARG A 266 10.67 -5.21 13.10
C ARG A 266 10.70 -6.68 12.65
N ASN A 267 9.72 -7.48 13.08
CA ASN A 267 9.61 -8.89 12.66
C ASN A 267 9.36 -9.00 11.14
N SER A 268 8.37 -8.30 10.60
CA SER A 268 8.07 -8.36 9.17
C SER A 268 9.23 -7.82 8.32
N ARG A 269 9.94 -6.78 8.80
CA ARG A 269 11.14 -6.26 8.14
C ARG A 269 12.24 -7.33 8.04
N MET A 270 12.51 -8.02 9.14
CA MET A 270 13.57 -9.03 9.22
C MET A 270 13.24 -10.25 8.36
N ILE A 271 11.98 -10.70 8.41
CA ILE A 271 11.47 -11.80 7.56
C ILE A 271 11.57 -11.40 6.08
N THR A 272 11.21 -10.18 5.72
CA THR A 272 11.29 -9.70 4.33
C THR A 272 12.73 -9.67 3.83
N MET A 273 13.69 -9.17 4.62
CA MET A 273 15.11 -9.21 4.22
C MET A 273 15.67 -10.63 4.04
N LEU A 274 15.17 -11.61 4.78
CA LEU A 274 15.59 -13.02 4.68
C LEU A 274 14.95 -13.77 3.51
N ILE A 275 13.77 -13.33 3.05
CA ILE A 275 13.00 -13.96 1.97
C ILE A 275 13.23 -13.27 0.63
N VAL A 276 13.79 -12.05 0.62
CA VAL A 276 14.22 -11.35 -0.60
C VAL A 276 15.18 -12.28 -1.38
N PRO A 277 14.79 -12.71 -2.60
CA PRO A 277 15.45 -13.78 -3.34
C PRO A 277 16.80 -13.39 -3.92
#